data_AF-A0A2H9VQZ9-F1
#
_entry.id   AF-A0A2H9VQZ9-F1
#
_cell.length_a   1.000
_cell.length_b   1.000
_cell.length_c   1.000
_cell.angle_alpha   90.00
_cell.angle_beta   90.00
_cell.angle_gamma   90.00
#
_symmetry.space_group_name_H-M   'P 1'
#
loop_
_entity.id
_entity.type
_entity.pdbx_description
1 polymer ?
#
loop_
_entity_poly.entity_id
_entity_poly.type
_entity_poly.pdbx_seq_one_letter_code
_entity_poly.pdbx_strand_id
1 'polypeptide(L)'
;MNCIIIDDEPLALELLEDNISRVENLHLVASCRSATQALQLMQDREIDLIFCDIQMPGINGLQFVKSLAQKPLIIFVTAYQEFALDGFELDVVDYLLKPVSFERFLKACNKAQQQFELTRKQPEAKSDTSRKYIFLYADYNLIKVNHDDITYIEGLKDYVKIHRVSNPKAIISRVTIKSLESQLPGDTFFRVHKSYIVNLDHVHSIRKGRIKIADAEIPYSDSFKDIITQMTGKINF
;
A
#
# COMPACT_ATOMS: atom_id res chain seq x y z
N MET A 1 15.52 -6.72 7.04
CA MET A 1 14.27 -6.82 6.25
C MET A 1 14.00 -8.29 6.03
N ASN A 2 12.90 -8.82 6.55
CA ASN A 2 12.50 -10.22 6.43
C ASN A 2 12.07 -10.50 4.99
N CYS A 3 12.68 -11.48 4.34
CA CYS A 3 12.33 -11.85 2.97
C CYS A 3 12.03 -13.33 2.81
N ILE A 4 11.29 -13.65 1.76
CA ILE A 4 11.10 -15.01 1.27
C ILE A 4 11.44 -15.06 -0.22
N ILE A 5 11.77 -16.26 -0.68
CA ILE A 5 11.94 -16.56 -2.10
C ILE A 5 10.90 -17.59 -2.52
N ILE A 6 10.37 -17.45 -3.72
CA ILE A 6 9.34 -18.35 -4.28
C ILE A 6 9.72 -18.70 -5.71
N ASP A 7 10.00 -19.98 -5.95
CA ASP A 7 10.42 -20.52 -7.24
C ASP A 7 10.21 -22.04 -7.22
N ASP A 8 9.59 -22.64 -8.23
CA ASP A 8 9.38 -24.09 -8.25
C ASP A 8 10.65 -24.89 -8.57
N GLU A 9 11.67 -24.22 -9.14
CA GLU A 9 12.97 -24.79 -9.47
C GLU A 9 13.95 -24.73 -8.27
N PRO A 10 14.40 -25.88 -7.74
CA PRO A 10 15.31 -25.91 -6.57
C PRO A 10 16.64 -25.17 -6.79
N LEU A 11 17.22 -25.28 -7.99
CA LEU A 11 18.49 -24.62 -8.31
C LEU A 11 18.36 -23.09 -8.32
N ALA A 12 17.20 -22.57 -8.72
CA ALA A 12 16.95 -21.14 -8.68
C ALA A 12 16.82 -20.63 -7.24
N LEU A 13 16.18 -21.42 -6.36
CA LEU A 13 16.14 -21.14 -4.93
C LEU A 13 17.55 -21.11 -4.34
N GLU A 14 18.38 -22.13 -4.56
CA GLU A 14 19.76 -22.20 -4.06
C GLU A 14 20.60 -20.99 -4.49
N LEU A 15 20.47 -20.56 -5.76
CA LEU A 15 21.18 -19.37 -6.26
C LEU A 15 20.71 -18.08 -5.58
N LEU A 16 19.39 -17.95 -5.35
CA LEU A 16 18.84 -16.79 -4.65
C LEU A 16 19.24 -16.80 -3.16
N GLU A 17 19.29 -17.97 -2.52
CA GLU A 17 19.77 -18.14 -1.15
C GLU A 17 21.23 -17.68 -1.02
N ASP A 18 22.12 -18.12 -1.92
CA ASP A 18 23.52 -17.68 -1.95
C ASP A 18 23.61 -16.15 -2.12
N ASN A 19 22.87 -15.60 -3.08
CA ASN A 19 22.85 -14.15 -3.30
C ASN A 19 22.33 -13.38 -2.08
N ILE A 20 21.27 -13.86 -1.41
CA ILE A 20 20.71 -13.22 -0.21
C ILE A 20 21.69 -13.28 0.95
N SER A 21 22.40 -14.40 1.14
CA SER A 21 23.37 -14.59 2.23
C SER A 21 24.51 -13.55 2.20
N ARG A 22 24.77 -12.98 1.02
CA ARG A 22 25.80 -11.96 0.77
C ARG A 22 25.30 -10.52 0.98
N VAL A 23 24.04 -10.33 1.35
CA VAL A 23 23.41 -9.03 1.59
C VAL A 23 23.01 -8.90 3.05
N GLU A 24 23.81 -8.16 3.83
CA GLU A 24 23.69 -8.07 5.30
C GLU A 24 22.31 -7.61 5.82
N ASN A 25 21.56 -6.83 5.04
CA ASN A 25 20.28 -6.25 5.48
C ASN A 25 19.05 -7.10 5.15
N LEU A 26 19.26 -8.27 4.53
CA LEU A 26 18.20 -9.23 4.23
C LEU A 26 18.26 -10.42 5.20
N HIS A 27 17.10 -10.82 5.70
CA HIS A 27 16.95 -11.99 6.54
C HIS A 27 16.00 -12.97 5.84
N LEU A 28 16.55 -14.03 5.26
CA LEU A 28 15.76 -15.05 4.58
C LEU A 28 14.99 -15.87 5.61
N VAL A 29 13.66 -15.74 5.59
CA VAL A 29 12.75 -16.45 6.49
C VAL A 29 12.46 -17.85 5.99
N ALA A 30 12.26 -18.01 4.68
CA ALA A 30 11.96 -19.29 4.06
C ALA A 30 12.12 -19.25 2.53
N SER A 31 12.35 -20.43 1.98
CA SER A 31 12.34 -20.72 0.54
C SER A 31 11.13 -21.57 0.21
N CYS A 32 10.32 -21.09 -0.73
CA CYS A 32 9.04 -21.69 -1.07
C CYS A 32 9.08 -22.23 -2.50
N ARG A 33 8.60 -23.46 -2.69
CA ARG A 33 8.50 -24.09 -4.02
C ARG A 33 7.18 -23.83 -4.73
N SER A 34 6.29 -23.07 -4.10
CA SER A 34 4.97 -22.76 -4.61
C SER A 34 4.37 -21.55 -3.90
N ALA A 35 3.45 -20.86 -4.57
CA ALA A 35 2.67 -19.76 -3.99
C ALA A 35 1.85 -20.21 -2.76
N THR A 36 1.34 -21.45 -2.73
CA THR A 36 0.54 -21.97 -1.62
C THR A 36 1.37 -22.11 -0.34
N GLN A 37 2.61 -22.60 -0.46
CA GLN A 37 3.55 -22.66 0.68
C GLN A 37 3.86 -21.26 1.22
N ALA A 38 4.07 -20.29 0.33
CA ALA A 38 4.32 -18.90 0.72
C ALA A 38 3.11 -18.29 1.45
N LEU A 39 1.89 -18.48 0.94
CA LEU A 39 0.67 -18.00 1.58
C LEU A 39 0.50 -18.56 3.00
N GLN A 40 0.77 -19.84 3.19
CA GLN A 40 0.68 -20.47 4.52
C GLN A 40 1.72 -19.87 5.49
N LEU A 41 2.95 -19.65 5.02
CA LEU A 41 4.01 -19.06 5.85
C LEU A 41 3.70 -17.60 6.24
N MET A 42 3.09 -16.84 5.33
CA MET A 42 2.74 -15.44 5.54
C MET A 42 1.54 -15.22 6.49
N GLN A 43 0.82 -16.28 6.91
CA GLN A 43 -0.24 -16.15 7.91
C GLN A 43 0.32 -15.82 9.30
N ASP A 44 1.48 -16.37 9.64
CA ASP A 44 2.07 -16.30 10.98
C ASP A 44 3.35 -15.45 11.04
N ARG A 45 3.82 -14.94 9.89
CA ARG A 45 5.09 -14.22 9.79
C ARG A 45 4.95 -12.95 8.97
N GLU A 46 5.50 -11.86 9.48
CA GLU A 46 5.65 -10.61 8.74
C GLU A 46 6.81 -10.72 7.74
N ILE A 47 6.46 -10.58 6.46
CA ILE A 47 7.39 -10.60 5.34
C ILE A 47 7.41 -9.22 4.71
N ASP A 48 8.60 -8.63 4.61
CA ASP A 48 8.81 -7.28 4.09
C ASP A 48 9.08 -7.28 2.58
N LEU A 49 9.72 -8.34 2.08
CA LEU A 49 10.16 -8.47 0.69
C LEU A 49 9.95 -9.90 0.17
N ILE A 50 9.43 -10.03 -1.04
CA ILE A 50 9.27 -11.31 -1.74
C ILE A 50 10.07 -11.26 -3.05
N PHE A 51 10.93 -12.25 -3.27
CA PHE A 51 11.44 -12.59 -4.59
C PHE A 51 10.57 -13.71 -5.16
N CYS A 52 9.93 -13.49 -6.30
CA CYS A 52 8.92 -14.41 -6.82
C CYS A 52 9.20 -14.73 -8.29
N ASP A 53 9.21 -16.01 -8.68
CA ASP A 53 9.04 -16.35 -10.09
C ASP A 53 7.61 -16.07 -10.53
N ILE A 54 7.48 -15.65 -11.78
CA ILE A 54 6.20 -15.46 -12.44
C ILE A 54 5.65 -16.80 -12.88
N GLN A 55 6.47 -17.65 -13.51
CA GLN A 55 6.01 -18.93 -14.00
C GLN A 55 6.22 -20.00 -12.94
N MET A 56 5.12 -20.45 -12.35
CA MET A 56 5.10 -21.58 -11.43
C MET A 56 3.86 -22.41 -11.70
N PRO A 57 3.90 -23.73 -11.48
CA PRO A 57 2.73 -24.60 -11.58
C PRO A 57 1.59 -24.19 -10.64
N GLY A 58 0.35 -24.29 -11.12
CA GLY A 58 -0.84 -23.96 -10.35
C GLY A 58 -1.10 -22.45 -10.32
N ILE A 59 -0.65 -21.77 -9.26
CA ILE A 59 -0.82 -20.32 -9.10
C ILE A 59 0.47 -19.63 -9.56
N ASN A 60 0.36 -18.84 -10.61
CA ASN A 60 1.51 -18.09 -11.12
C ASN A 60 1.84 -16.89 -10.22
N GLY A 61 3.06 -16.36 -10.30
CA GLY A 61 3.53 -15.28 -9.42
C GLY A 61 2.71 -14.00 -9.51
N LEU A 62 2.20 -13.66 -10.71
CA LEU A 62 1.34 -12.49 -10.90
C LEU A 62 0.00 -12.65 -10.18
N GLN A 63 -0.62 -13.82 -10.30
CA GLN A 63 -1.87 -14.17 -9.61
C GLN A 63 -1.67 -14.19 -8.10
N PHE A 64 -0.57 -14.78 -7.63
CA PHE A 64 -0.18 -14.78 -6.22
C PHE A 64 -0.10 -13.35 -5.67
N VAL A 65 0.69 -12.47 -6.30
CA VAL A 65 0.83 -11.07 -5.87
C VAL A 65 -0.48 -10.29 -5.95
N LYS A 66 -1.33 -10.56 -6.95
CA LYS A 66 -2.67 -9.95 -7.06
C LYS A 66 -3.61 -10.39 -5.93
N SER A 67 -3.44 -11.59 -5.38
CA SER A 67 -4.28 -12.13 -4.32
C SER A 67 -3.96 -11.58 -2.91
N LEU A 68 -2.79 -10.99 -2.72
CA LEU A 68 -2.36 -10.47 -1.42
C LEU A 68 -3.10 -9.18 -1.04
N ALA A 69 -3.74 -9.18 0.13
CA ALA A 69 -4.49 -8.02 0.66
C ALA A 69 -3.57 -6.87 1.11
N GLN A 70 -2.48 -7.23 1.81
CA GLN A 70 -1.34 -6.36 2.08
C GLN A 70 -0.16 -6.91 1.29
N LYS A 71 0.47 -6.05 0.49
CA LYS A 71 1.55 -6.44 -0.39
C LYS A 71 2.87 -6.04 0.24
N PRO A 72 3.75 -7.01 0.57
CA PRO A 72 5.16 -6.72 0.78
C PRO A 72 5.77 -6.08 -0.46
N LEU A 73 7.01 -5.60 -0.34
CA LEU A 73 7.79 -5.26 -1.52
C LEU A 73 7.96 -6.51 -2.39
N ILE A 74 7.77 -6.37 -3.70
CA ILE A 74 7.87 -7.48 -4.63
C ILE A 74 9.02 -7.23 -5.61
N ILE A 75 9.87 -8.23 -5.79
CA ILE A 75 10.82 -8.32 -6.90
C ILE A 75 10.49 -9.58 -7.68
N PHE A 76 10.14 -9.45 -8.95
CA PHE A 76 9.94 -10.64 -9.79
C PHE A 76 11.28 -11.13 -10.33
N VAL A 77 11.44 -12.46 -10.37
CA VAL A 77 12.64 -13.14 -10.89
C VAL A 77 12.19 -14.16 -11.92
N THR A 78 12.31 -13.87 -13.21
CA THR A 78 11.71 -14.69 -14.27
C THR A 78 12.64 -14.89 -15.45
N ALA A 79 12.45 -15.96 -16.22
CA ALA A 79 13.15 -16.18 -17.49
C ALA A 79 12.54 -15.39 -18.67
N TYR A 80 11.37 -14.78 -18.50
CA TYR A 80 10.58 -14.22 -19.59
C TYR A 80 10.54 -12.68 -19.55
N GLN A 81 10.99 -12.04 -20.64
CA GLN A 81 11.02 -10.58 -20.75
C GLN A 81 9.63 -9.94 -20.92
N GLU A 82 8.69 -10.68 -21.50
CA GLU A 82 7.34 -10.19 -21.87
C GLU A 82 6.49 -9.74 -20.67
N PHE A 83 6.68 -10.31 -19.49
CA PHE A 83 5.93 -9.93 -18.28
C PHE A 83 6.41 -8.63 -17.63
N ALA A 84 7.51 -8.03 -18.10
CA ALA A 84 7.98 -6.74 -17.60
C ALA A 84 6.99 -5.60 -17.90
N LEU A 85 6.14 -5.75 -18.93
CA LEU A 85 5.12 -4.78 -19.31
C LEU A 85 3.87 -4.84 -18.41
N ASP A 86 3.42 -6.05 -18.05
CA ASP A 86 2.29 -6.28 -17.12
C ASP A 86 2.61 -5.83 -15.69
N GLY A 87 3.91 -5.69 -15.39
CA GLY A 87 4.40 -5.27 -14.10
C GLY A 87 4.12 -3.84 -13.68
N PHE A 88 3.83 -2.98 -14.65
CA PHE A 88 3.47 -1.60 -14.40
C PHE A 88 2.15 -1.49 -13.61
N GLU A 89 1.27 -2.49 -13.71
CA GLU A 89 0.00 -2.51 -12.96
C GLU A 89 0.17 -2.97 -11.49
N LEU A 90 1.30 -3.57 -11.12
CA LEU A 90 1.45 -4.29 -9.85
C LEU A 90 2.28 -3.59 -8.77
N ASP A 91 2.75 -2.36 -9.01
CA ASP A 91 3.55 -1.57 -8.05
C ASP A 91 4.71 -2.37 -7.43
N VAL A 92 5.45 -3.09 -8.28
CA VAL A 92 6.61 -3.88 -7.84
C VAL A 92 7.88 -3.05 -7.83
N VAL A 93 8.84 -3.47 -7.01
CA VAL A 93 10.13 -2.77 -6.86
C VAL A 93 11.01 -2.96 -8.09
N ASP A 94 11.11 -4.19 -8.59
CA ASP A 94 11.99 -4.51 -9.70
C ASP A 94 11.65 -5.82 -10.43
N TYR A 95 12.20 -5.96 -11.63
CA TYR A 95 12.15 -7.16 -12.46
C TYR A 95 13.56 -7.66 -12.77
N LEU A 96 13.85 -8.90 -12.38
CA LEU A 96 15.13 -9.58 -12.64
C LEU A 96 14.91 -10.67 -13.67
N LEU A 97 15.60 -10.54 -14.80
CA LEU A 97 15.61 -11.56 -15.84
C LEU A 97 16.67 -12.63 -15.48
N LYS A 98 16.26 -13.90 -15.45
CA LYS A 98 17.17 -15.05 -15.33
C LYS A 98 18.02 -15.17 -16.62
N PRO A 99 19.33 -15.44 -16.54
CA PRO A 99 20.13 -15.61 -15.32
C PRO A 99 20.43 -14.28 -14.62
N VAL A 100 20.23 -14.24 -13.30
CA VAL A 100 20.41 -13.03 -12.49
C VAL A 100 21.85 -12.90 -12.03
N SER A 101 22.56 -11.86 -12.47
CA SER A 101 23.87 -11.53 -11.92
C SER A 101 23.77 -10.96 -10.51
N PHE A 102 24.76 -11.22 -9.65
CA PHE A 102 24.79 -10.67 -8.29
C PHE A 102 24.72 -9.13 -8.27
N GLU A 103 25.38 -8.45 -9.20
CA GLU A 103 25.32 -6.99 -9.30
C GLU A 103 23.88 -6.50 -9.55
N ARG A 104 23.14 -7.19 -10.44
CA ARG A 104 21.76 -6.85 -10.75
C ARG A 104 20.82 -7.13 -9.59
N PHE A 105 21.04 -8.24 -8.89
CA PHE A 105 20.35 -8.62 -7.67
C PHE A 105 20.56 -7.58 -6.57
N LEU A 106 21.82 -7.19 -6.31
CA LEU A 106 22.17 -6.20 -5.29
C LEU A 106 21.52 -4.83 -5.57
N LYS A 107 21.51 -4.39 -6.84
CA LYS A 107 20.80 -3.16 -7.22
C LYS A 107 19.30 -3.22 -6.87
N ALA A 108 18.66 -4.36 -7.10
CA ALA A 108 17.24 -4.55 -6.77
C ALA A 108 17.01 -4.55 -5.26
N CYS A 109 17.89 -5.21 -4.49
CA CYS A 109 17.85 -5.20 -3.03
C CYS A 109 18.01 -3.80 -2.45
N ASN A 110 18.93 -3.00 -3.00
CA ASN A 110 19.14 -1.62 -2.55
C ASN A 110 17.90 -0.75 -2.82
N LYS A 111 17.22 -0.91 -3.96
CA LYS A 111 15.96 -0.23 -4.23
C LYS A 111 14.87 -0.65 -3.24
N ALA A 112 14.73 -1.95 -2.99
CA ALA A 112 13.78 -2.47 -2.00
C ALA A 112 14.07 -1.91 -0.61
N GLN A 113 15.33 -1.90 -0.19
CA GLN A 113 15.74 -1.36 1.10
C GLN A 113 15.42 0.14 1.22
N GLN A 114 15.68 0.94 0.17
CA GLN A 114 15.31 2.36 0.16
C GLN A 114 13.79 2.55 0.29
N GLN A 115 13.00 1.78 -0.45
CA GLN A 115 11.55 1.85 -0.38
C GLN A 115 11.00 1.36 0.96
N PHE A 116 11.60 0.31 1.53
CA PHE A 116 11.30 -0.20 2.85
C PHE A 116 11.59 0.85 3.92
N GLU A 117 12.74 1.52 3.84
CA GLU A 117 13.09 2.61 4.74
C GLU A 117 12.17 3.82 4.58
N LEU A 118 11.71 4.15 3.38
CA LEU A 118 10.74 5.23 3.20
C LEU A 118 9.39 4.89 3.84
N THR A 119 8.95 3.64 3.72
CA THR A 119 7.74 3.12 4.36
C THR A 119 7.89 2.98 5.88
N ARG A 120 9.12 2.73 6.39
CA ARG A 120 9.41 2.55 7.82
C ARG A 120 9.91 3.81 8.55
N LYS A 121 10.41 4.82 7.80
CA LYS A 121 10.72 6.18 8.27
C LYS A 121 9.49 7.10 8.20
N GLN A 122 8.45 6.72 7.47
CA GLN A 122 7.12 6.94 8.01
C GLN A 122 7.07 6.06 9.25
N PRO A 123 6.97 6.62 10.47
CA PRO A 123 6.85 5.77 11.64
C PRO A 123 5.72 4.81 11.33
N GLU A 124 5.97 3.52 11.50
CA GLU A 124 4.92 2.60 11.91
C GLU A 124 4.31 3.24 13.14
N ALA A 125 3.33 4.11 12.91
CA ALA A 125 2.30 4.34 13.87
C ALA A 125 1.67 2.96 14.01
N LYS A 126 2.15 2.19 15.01
CA LYS A 126 1.22 1.73 16.03
C LYS A 126 0.21 2.85 16.15
N SER A 127 -0.98 2.59 15.63
CA SER A 127 -2.06 3.54 15.49
C SER A 127 -2.41 4.05 16.89
N ASP A 128 -1.60 5.00 17.34
CA ASP A 128 -1.96 5.93 18.37
C ASP A 128 -2.90 6.89 17.66
N THR A 129 -4.11 6.40 17.37
CA THR A 129 -5.26 7.18 16.93
C THR A 129 -5.57 8.32 17.92
N SER A 130 -4.88 8.36 19.08
CA SER A 130 -4.86 9.50 19.98
C SER A 130 -4.16 10.74 19.41
N ARG A 131 -3.25 10.59 18.44
CA ARG A 131 -2.58 11.75 17.81
C ARG A 131 -3.58 12.47 16.93
N LYS A 132 -3.88 13.72 17.27
CA LYS A 132 -4.84 14.58 16.56
C LYS A 132 -4.27 15.21 15.27
N TYR A 133 -3.25 14.62 14.65
CA TYR A 133 -2.59 15.18 13.47
C TYR A 133 -1.82 14.16 12.63
N ILE A 134 -1.59 14.50 11.36
CA ILE A 134 -0.72 13.82 10.39
C ILE A 134 0.38 14.76 9.88
N PHE A 135 1.45 14.18 9.33
CA PHE A 135 2.49 14.92 8.60
C PHE A 135 2.48 14.52 7.12
N LEU A 136 2.61 15.49 6.22
CA LEU A 136 2.55 15.27 4.78
C LEU A 136 3.59 16.09 4.05
N TYR A 137 4.23 15.48 3.06
CA TYR A 137 5.08 16.22 2.14
C TYR A 137 4.24 16.94 1.09
N ALA A 138 4.33 18.26 1.05
CA ALA A 138 3.70 19.11 0.04
C ALA A 138 4.62 20.31 -0.25
N ASP A 139 4.77 20.66 -1.53
CA ASP A 139 5.65 21.75 -1.97
C ASP A 139 7.08 21.66 -1.37
N TYR A 140 7.66 20.45 -1.35
CA TYR A 140 8.98 20.12 -0.75
C TYR A 140 9.09 20.34 0.77
N ASN A 141 7.99 20.61 1.45
CA ASN A 141 7.94 20.83 2.89
C ASN A 141 7.19 19.69 3.59
N LEU A 142 7.64 19.34 4.79
CA LEU A 142 6.89 18.46 5.69
C LEU A 142 5.89 19.31 6.49
N ILE A 143 4.61 19.19 6.17
CA ILE A 143 3.53 20.00 6.75
C ILE A 143 2.77 19.15 7.78
N LYS A 144 2.62 19.67 9.00
CA LYS A 144 1.72 19.12 10.01
C LYS A 144 0.27 19.55 9.71
N VAL A 145 -0.67 18.62 9.71
CA VAL A 145 -2.10 18.87 9.50
C VAL A 145 -2.87 18.23 10.65
N ASN A 146 -3.64 19.04 11.40
CA ASN A 146 -4.47 18.52 12.48
C ASN A 146 -5.73 17.87 11.91
N HIS A 147 -6.18 16.77 12.51
CA HIS A 147 -7.37 16.03 12.07
C HIS A 147 -8.63 16.90 12.11
N ASP A 148 -8.81 17.66 13.20
CA ASP A 148 -9.94 18.56 13.40
C ASP A 148 -10.00 19.67 12.34
N ASP A 149 -8.88 19.96 11.67
CA ASP A 149 -8.82 20.94 10.58
C ASP A 149 -9.14 20.31 9.20
N ILE A 150 -9.10 18.98 9.06
CA ILE A 150 -9.39 18.28 7.79
C ILE A 150 -10.89 18.08 7.64
N THR A 151 -11.46 18.60 6.55
CA THR A 151 -12.88 18.42 6.23
C THR A 151 -13.12 17.17 5.39
N TYR A 152 -12.39 17.04 4.29
CA TYR A 152 -12.41 15.87 3.42
C TYR A 152 -11.13 15.77 2.59
N ILE A 153 -10.95 14.60 2.00
CA ILE A 153 -9.79 14.24 1.21
C ILE A 153 -10.28 13.74 -0.14
N GLU A 154 -9.72 14.29 -1.22
CA GLU A 154 -9.99 13.91 -2.60
C GLU A 154 -8.75 13.21 -3.18
N GLY A 155 -8.93 12.01 -3.73
CA GLY A 155 -7.89 11.28 -4.44
C GLY A 155 -7.80 11.68 -5.92
N LEU A 156 -6.58 11.98 -6.38
CA LEU A 156 -6.22 12.36 -7.74
C LEU A 156 -5.09 11.48 -8.28
N LYS A 157 -5.41 10.26 -8.70
CA LYS A 157 -4.42 9.25 -9.13
C LYS A 157 -3.35 9.04 -8.04
N ASP A 158 -2.12 9.49 -8.28
CA ASP A 158 -0.96 9.34 -7.38
C ASP A 158 -0.87 10.44 -6.32
N TYR A 159 -1.83 11.36 -6.29
CA TYR A 159 -1.90 12.47 -5.37
C TYR A 159 -3.19 12.44 -4.56
N VAL A 160 -3.16 13.14 -3.43
CA VAL A 160 -4.34 13.50 -2.65
C VAL A 160 -4.40 15.00 -2.50
N LYS A 161 -5.62 15.52 -2.50
CA LYS A 161 -5.97 16.87 -2.06
C LYS A 161 -6.62 16.78 -0.69
N ILE A 162 -6.13 17.57 0.24
CA ILE A 162 -6.66 17.65 1.60
C ILE A 162 -7.26 19.03 1.80
N HIS A 163 -8.57 19.03 2.02
CA HIS A 163 -9.35 20.23 2.24
C HIS A 163 -9.40 20.53 3.73
N ARG A 164 -9.26 21.82 4.06
CA ARG A 164 -9.13 22.28 5.45
C ARG A 164 -10.13 23.37 5.77
N VAL A 165 -10.52 23.46 7.04
CA VAL A 165 -11.37 24.56 7.54
C VAL A 165 -10.57 25.87 7.58
N SER A 166 -9.34 25.81 8.09
CA SER A 166 -8.48 26.97 8.32
C SER A 166 -8.04 27.68 7.04
N ASN A 167 -8.06 26.97 5.90
CA ASN A 167 -7.52 27.50 4.66
C ASN A 167 -8.23 26.91 3.43
N PRO A 168 -8.78 27.75 2.53
CA PRO A 168 -9.44 27.29 1.31
C PRO A 168 -8.48 26.65 0.31
N LYS A 169 -7.17 26.93 0.39
CA LYS A 169 -6.16 26.26 -0.43
C LYS A 169 -5.89 24.85 0.11
N ALA A 170 -6.32 23.85 -0.66
CA ALA A 170 -6.05 22.45 -0.38
C ALA A 170 -4.54 22.15 -0.39
N ILE A 171 -4.11 21.24 0.49
CA ILE A 171 -2.77 20.68 0.45
C ILE A 171 -2.76 19.57 -0.59
N ILE A 172 -1.77 19.57 -1.48
CA ILE A 172 -1.56 18.49 -2.45
C ILE A 172 -0.33 17.70 -2.02
N SER A 173 -0.51 16.40 -1.78
CA SER A 173 0.58 15.51 -1.39
C SER A 173 0.62 14.29 -2.30
N ARG A 174 1.83 13.82 -2.62
CA ARG A 174 2.05 12.61 -3.41
C ARG A 174 1.99 11.38 -2.51
N VAL A 175 0.79 11.06 -2.03
CA VAL A 175 0.50 9.84 -1.28
C VAL A 175 -0.80 9.23 -1.83
N THR A 176 -0.97 7.93 -1.69
CA THR A 176 -2.22 7.28 -2.11
C THR A 176 -3.32 7.48 -1.08
N ILE A 177 -4.57 7.51 -1.54
CA ILE A 177 -5.72 7.60 -0.64
C ILE A 177 -5.77 6.45 0.38
N LYS A 178 -5.33 5.25 -0.02
CA LYS A 178 -5.30 4.06 0.82
C LYS A 178 -4.25 4.18 1.94
N SER A 179 -3.06 4.69 1.61
CA SER A 179 -2.00 4.95 2.61
C SER A 179 -2.40 6.03 3.60
N LEU A 180 -3.17 7.03 3.15
CA LEU A 180 -3.66 8.08 4.02
C LEU A 180 -4.82 7.61 4.91
N GLU A 181 -5.74 6.81 4.37
CA GLU A 181 -6.84 6.17 5.10
C GLU A 181 -6.35 5.40 6.33
N SER A 182 -5.26 4.64 6.20
CA SER A 182 -4.68 3.88 7.33
C SER A 182 -4.03 4.74 8.42
N GLN A 183 -3.78 6.03 8.16
CA GLN A 183 -3.19 6.96 9.13
C GLN A 183 -4.24 7.79 9.88
N LEU A 184 -5.51 7.71 9.47
CA LEU A 184 -6.60 8.51 10.02
C LEU A 184 -7.42 7.71 11.05
N PRO A 185 -7.96 8.36 12.10
CA PRO A 185 -8.87 7.71 13.05
C PRO A 185 -10.14 7.19 12.36
N GLY A 186 -10.37 5.87 12.40
CA GLY A 186 -11.49 5.22 11.71
C GLY A 186 -12.87 5.44 12.34
N ASP A 187 -12.93 6.10 13.49
CA ASP A 187 -14.14 6.60 14.16
C ASP A 187 -14.56 7.99 13.66
N THR A 188 -13.64 8.75 13.08
CA THR A 188 -13.88 10.11 12.55
C THR A 188 -13.82 10.16 11.03
N PHE A 189 -12.91 9.42 10.39
CA PHE A 189 -12.68 9.47 8.95
C PHE A 189 -13.23 8.24 8.24
N PHE A 190 -14.11 8.47 7.27
CA PHE A 190 -14.81 7.42 6.55
C PHE A 190 -14.56 7.53 5.06
N ARG A 191 -14.16 6.43 4.43
CA ARG A 191 -14.08 6.35 2.98
C ARG A 191 -15.47 6.10 2.40
N VAL A 192 -15.98 7.08 1.68
CA VAL A 192 -17.36 7.07 1.14
C VAL A 192 -17.40 6.86 -0.37
N HIS A 193 -16.23 6.92 -1.02
CA HIS A 193 -16.07 6.68 -2.44
C HIS A 193 -14.65 6.17 -2.73
N LYS A 194 -14.42 5.61 -3.93
CA LYS A 194 -13.07 5.20 -4.35
C LYS A 194 -12.03 6.34 -4.29
N SER A 195 -12.49 7.59 -4.40
CA SER A 195 -11.67 8.80 -4.42
C SER A 195 -11.96 9.78 -3.26
N TYR A 196 -12.79 9.42 -2.28
CA TYR A 196 -13.13 10.36 -1.20
C TYR A 196 -13.11 9.72 0.19
N ILE A 197 -12.47 10.42 1.12
CA ILE A 197 -12.56 10.20 2.56
C ILE A 197 -13.16 11.47 3.17
N VAL A 198 -14.14 11.32 4.07
CA VAL A 198 -14.81 12.44 4.74
C VAL A 198 -14.52 12.39 6.24
N ASN A 199 -14.39 13.57 6.86
CA ASN A 199 -14.41 13.71 8.30
C ASN A 199 -15.87 13.88 8.77
N LEU A 200 -16.34 12.97 9.62
CA LEU A 200 -17.69 12.96 10.17
C LEU A 200 -18.03 14.24 10.92
N ASP A 201 -17.08 14.82 11.66
CA ASP A 201 -17.31 16.02 12.47
C ASP A 201 -17.65 17.25 11.62
N HIS A 202 -17.30 17.22 10.32
CA HIS A 202 -17.56 18.29 9.37
C HIS A 202 -18.73 18.01 8.42
N VAL A 203 -19.41 16.87 8.57
CA VAL A 203 -20.59 16.54 7.76
C VAL A 203 -21.79 17.40 8.17
N HIS A 204 -22.28 18.22 7.23
CA HIS A 204 -23.44 19.09 7.48
C HIS A 204 -24.77 18.39 7.22
N SER A 205 -24.85 17.62 6.12
CA SER A 205 -26.05 16.85 5.79
C SER A 205 -25.73 15.72 4.83
N ILE A 206 -26.49 14.63 4.90
CA ILE A 206 -26.39 13.51 3.97
C ILE A 206 -27.74 13.39 3.27
N ARG A 207 -27.70 13.27 1.94
CA ARG A 207 -28.85 12.98 1.08
C ARG A 207 -28.49 11.80 0.19
N LYS A 208 -29.48 11.17 -0.42
CA LYS A 208 -29.27 9.99 -1.26
C LYS A 208 -28.14 10.21 -2.29
N GLY A 209 -27.03 9.51 -2.08
CA GLY A 209 -25.83 9.54 -2.94
C GLY A 209 -24.89 10.75 -2.77
N ARG A 210 -25.18 11.70 -1.87
CA ARG A 210 -24.33 12.89 -1.63
C ARG A 210 -24.18 13.24 -0.15
N ILE A 211 -22.97 13.64 0.23
CA ILE A 211 -22.61 14.18 1.54
C ILE A 211 -22.25 15.65 1.34
N LYS A 212 -22.89 16.54 2.10
CA LYS A 212 -22.58 17.98 2.09
C LYS A 212 -21.59 18.29 3.21
N ILE A 213 -20.47 18.89 2.83
CA ILE A 213 -19.41 19.36 3.74
C ILE A 213 -19.04 20.79 3.34
N ALA A 214 -19.36 21.76 4.19
CA ALA A 214 -19.33 23.18 3.83
C ALA A 214 -20.06 23.43 2.48
N ASP A 215 -19.36 23.99 1.49
CA ASP A 215 -19.88 24.25 0.14
C ASP A 215 -19.65 23.10 -0.85
N ALA A 216 -18.98 22.01 -0.43
CA ALA A 216 -18.70 20.86 -1.26
C ALA A 216 -19.82 19.80 -1.18
N GLU A 217 -20.12 19.17 -2.31
CA GLU A 217 -20.97 17.99 -2.40
C GLU A 217 -20.15 16.78 -2.83
N ILE A 218 -19.99 15.82 -1.91
CA ILE A 218 -19.15 14.64 -2.09
C ILE A 218 -20.05 13.45 -2.45
N PRO A 219 -19.82 12.78 -3.59
CA PRO A 219 -20.59 11.60 -3.95
C PRO A 219 -20.21 10.42 -3.07
N TYR A 220 -21.18 9.58 -2.72
CA TYR A 220 -20.92 8.24 -2.18
C TYR A 220 -21.64 7.19 -3.03
N SER A 221 -21.03 6.02 -3.22
CA SER A 221 -21.64 4.95 -4.01
C SER A 221 -22.41 3.96 -3.13
N ASP A 222 -23.33 3.20 -3.74
CA ASP A 222 -24.12 2.18 -3.04
C ASP A 222 -23.25 1.14 -2.32
N SER A 223 -22.05 0.86 -2.85
CA SER A 223 -21.04 -0.01 -2.23
C SER A 223 -20.53 0.49 -0.87
N PHE A 224 -20.79 1.74 -0.51
CA PHE A 224 -20.42 2.35 0.77
C PHE A 224 -21.62 2.61 1.69
N LYS A 225 -22.82 2.06 1.39
CA LYS A 225 -24.01 2.20 2.25
C LYS A 225 -23.80 1.73 3.68
N ASP A 226 -23.07 0.62 3.87
CA ASP A 226 -22.76 0.10 5.19
C ASP A 226 -21.86 1.08 5.97
N ILE A 227 -20.95 1.76 5.27
CA ILE A 227 -20.08 2.79 5.86
C ILE A 227 -20.90 4.03 6.24
N ILE A 228 -21.87 4.46 5.41
CA ILE A 228 -22.79 5.55 5.77
C ILE A 228 -23.64 5.18 6.99
N THR A 229 -24.08 3.93 7.07
CA THR A 229 -24.86 3.42 8.22
C THR A 229 -24.01 3.42 9.48
N GLN A 230 -22.76 2.95 9.38
CA GLN A 230 -21.78 2.99 10.47
C GLN A 230 -21.49 4.42 10.93
N MET A 231 -21.29 5.33 9.97
CA MET A 231 -20.98 6.74 10.21
C MET A 231 -22.14 7.49 10.88
N THR A 232 -23.40 7.13 10.58
CA THR A 232 -24.58 7.89 11.03
C THR A 232 -25.38 7.22 12.13
N GLY A 233 -25.17 5.91 12.35
CA GLY A 233 -26.04 5.07 13.19
C GLY A 233 -27.46 4.92 12.66
N LYS A 234 -27.75 5.31 11.41
CA LYS A 234 -29.10 5.29 10.81
C LYS A 234 -29.15 4.38 9.58
N ILE A 235 -30.21 3.55 9.54
CA ILE A 235 -30.36 2.45 8.56
C ILE A 235 -31.01 2.90 7.24
N ASN A 236 -31.65 4.08 7.17
CA ASN A 236 -32.38 4.53 5.97
C ASN A 236 -32.18 6.03 5.66
N PHE A 237 -31.93 6.35 4.39
CA PHE A 237 -31.85 7.70 3.79
C PHE A 237 -32.53 7.74 2.42
#